data_AF-B0KFI3-F1
#
_entry.id   AF-B0KFI3-F1
#
_cell.length_a   1.000
_cell.length_b   1.000
_cell.length_c   1.000
_cell.angle_alpha   90.00
_cell.angle_beta   90.00
_cell.angle_gamma   90.00
#
_symmetry.space_group_name_H-M   'P 1'
#
loop_
_entity.id
_entity.type
_entity.pdbx_description
1 polymer ?
#
loop_
_entity_poly.entity_id
_entity_poly.type
_entity_poly.pdbx_seq_one_letter_code
_entity_poly.pdbx_strand_id
1 'polypeptide(L)' 'MSEQRCSCNHCSCTVDANAVLQDGKAYCCEACATGHRNGEPCRMNDCKCGQLSQPRESSVDNALDETFPASDPISP' A
#
# COMPACT_ATOMS: atom_id res chain seq x y z
N MET A 1 -8.73 23.55 17.82
CA MET A 1 -9.56 22.67 16.99
C MET A 1 -8.70 21.46 16.66
N SER A 2 -9.20 20.25 16.84
CA SER A 2 -8.39 19.04 16.67
C SER A 2 -8.45 18.61 15.21
N GLU A 3 -7.48 19.06 14.41
CA GLU A 3 -7.31 18.56 13.04
C GLU A 3 -6.84 17.10 13.10
N GLN A 4 -7.79 16.19 12.91
CA GLN A 4 -7.49 14.76 12.84
C GLN A 4 -6.83 14.49 11.47
N ARG A 5 -5.85 13.60 11.41
CA ARG A 5 -5.17 13.24 10.16
C ARG A 5 -5.70 11.90 9.66
N CYS A 6 -5.76 11.74 8.33
CA CYS A 6 -6.12 10.46 7.72
C CYS A 6 -5.18 9.36 8.22
N SER A 7 -5.72 8.19 8.57
CA SER A 7 -4.95 7.05 9.08
C SER A 7 -4.16 6.29 8.00
N CYS A 8 -4.18 6.76 6.74
CA CYS A 8 -3.44 6.13 5.66
C CYS A 8 -1.98 6.61 5.69
N ASN A 9 -1.02 5.67 5.73
CA ASN A 9 0.43 5.96 5.85
C ASN A 9 0.97 6.87 4.73
N HIS A 10 0.38 6.78 3.53
CA HIS A 10 0.79 7.58 2.37
C HIS A 10 -0.10 8.80 2.13
N CYS A 11 -0.98 9.14 3.07
CA CYS A 11 -1.94 10.22 2.93
C CYS A 11 -1.72 11.29 4.01
N SER A 12 -1.45 12.52 3.59
CA SER A 12 -1.32 13.67 4.48
C SER A 12 -2.59 14.53 4.57
N CYS A 13 -3.75 13.98 4.20
CA CYS A 13 -5.01 14.72 4.22
C CYS A 13 -5.49 14.93 5.65
N THR A 14 -5.87 16.18 5.96
CA THR A 14 -6.56 16.53 7.20
C THR A 14 -8.02 16.10 7.09
N VAL A 15 -8.53 15.43 8.12
CA VAL A 15 -9.89 14.92 8.21
C VAL A 15 -10.65 15.65 9.31
N ASP A 16 -11.89 15.99 8.99
CA ASP A 16 -12.78 16.76 9.84
C ASP A 16 -13.95 15.87 10.29
N ALA A 17 -15.05 16.47 10.74
CA ALA A 17 -16.26 15.73 11.14
C ALA A 17 -16.84 14.79 10.06
N ASN A 18 -16.43 14.95 8.80
CA ASN A 18 -16.80 14.08 7.68
C ASN A 18 -15.81 12.91 7.45
N ALA A 19 -14.94 12.62 8.43
CA ALA A 19 -14.03 11.48 8.34
C ALA A 19 -14.79 10.16 8.32
N VAL A 20 -14.36 9.24 7.45
CA VAL A 20 -14.89 7.88 7.39
C VAL A 20 -14.22 7.06 8.49
N LEU A 21 -14.99 6.62 9.49
CA LEU A 21 -14.53 5.75 10.55
C LEU A 21 -14.69 4.28 10.11
N GLN A 22 -13.57 3.60 9.86
CA GLN A 22 -13.57 2.18 9.49
C GLN A 22 -12.54 1.44 10.33
N ASP A 23 -12.94 0.33 10.95
CA ASP A 23 -12.07 -0.49 11.81
C ASP A 23 -11.42 0.31 12.97
N GLY A 24 -12.12 1.32 13.49
CA GLY A 24 -11.60 2.22 14.53
C GLY A 24 -10.55 3.25 14.05
N LYS A 25 -10.35 3.38 12.74
CA LYS A 25 -9.44 4.35 12.11
C LYS A 25 -10.23 5.40 11.34
N ALA A 26 -9.77 6.65 11.39
CA ALA A 26 -10.40 7.77 10.67
C ALA A 26 -9.72 8.01 9.31
N TYR A 27 -10.51 8.04 8.23
CA TYR A 27 -10.04 8.20 6.86
C TYR A 27 -10.67 9.40 6.18
N CYS A 28 -9.96 9.94 5.19
CA CYS A 28 -10.41 11.13 4.46
C CYS A 28 -11.50 10.84 3.42
N CYS A 29 -11.67 9.58 3.01
CA CYS A 29 -12.66 9.08 2.06
C CYS A 29 -12.71 7.53 2.14
N GLU A 30 -13.70 6.91 1.49
CA GLU A 30 -13.85 5.44 1.43
C GLU A 30 -12.67 4.73 0.77
N ALA A 31 -12.07 5.30 -0.28
CA ALA A 31 -10.86 4.75 -0.92
C ALA A 31 -9.71 4.50 0.07
N CYS A 32 -9.46 5.45 0.98
CA CYS A 32 -8.43 5.28 2.00
C CYS A 32 -8.84 4.24 3.05
N ALA A 33 -10.15 4.13 3.35
CA ALA A 33 -10.67 3.16 4.30
C ALA A 33 -10.58 1.72 3.76
N THR A 34 -10.83 1.53 2.47
CA THR A 34 -10.73 0.22 1.78
C THR A 34 -9.30 -0.14 1.38
N GLY A 35 -8.35 0.79 1.56
CA GLY A 35 -6.93 0.58 1.29
C GLY A 35 -6.55 0.67 -0.18
N HIS A 36 -7.24 1.51 -0.96
CA HIS A 36 -6.94 1.75 -2.38
C HIS A 36 -6.89 0.46 -3.22
N ARG A 37 -7.86 -0.45 -3.02
CA ARG A 37 -7.88 -1.79 -3.67
C ARG A 37 -7.86 -1.72 -5.21
N ASN A 38 -8.39 -0.65 -5.81
CA ASN A 38 -8.33 -0.39 -7.26
C ASN A 38 -7.25 0.62 -7.67
N GLY A 39 -6.36 1.05 -6.76
CA GLY A 39 -5.40 2.13 -7.03
C GLY A 39 -6.04 3.52 -7.18
N GLU A 40 -7.29 3.66 -6.75
CA GLU A 40 -8.05 4.91 -6.84
C GLU A 40 -7.46 6.00 -5.92
N PRO A 41 -7.36 7.26 -6.39
CA PRO A 41 -6.88 8.35 -5.54
C PRO A 41 -7.87 8.67 -4.41
N CYS A 42 -7.41 9.35 -3.35
CA CYS A 42 -8.32 9.84 -2.33
C CYS A 42 -9.10 11.08 -2.82
N ARG A 43 -9.90 11.70 -1.93
CA ARG A 43 -10.64 12.93 -2.26
C ARG A 43 -9.76 14.09 -2.77
N MET A 44 -8.46 14.04 -2.50
CA MET A 44 -7.48 15.01 -3.00
C MET A 44 -6.78 14.44 -4.23
N ASN A 45 -7.00 15.06 -5.38
CA ASN A 45 -6.39 14.64 -6.64
C ASN A 45 -4.84 14.77 -6.62
N ASP A 46 -4.33 15.71 -5.81
CA ASP A 46 -2.89 15.91 -5.62
C ASP A 46 -2.24 14.84 -4.71
N CYS A 47 -3.05 14.09 -3.95
CA CYS A 47 -2.56 13.12 -2.98
C CYS A 47 -2.43 11.73 -3.61
N LYS A 48 -1.19 11.32 -3.88
CA LYS A 48 -0.82 10.06 -4.55
C LYS A 48 -0.81 8.83 -3.63
N CYS A 49 -1.61 8.85 -2.56
CA CYS A 49 -1.73 7.74 -1.61
C CYS A 49 -2.16 6.43 -2.28
N GLY A 50 -3.10 6.46 -3.23
CA GLY A 50 -3.59 5.24 -3.90
C GLY A 50 -2.55 4.54 -4.77
N GLN A 51 -1.58 5.27 -5.30
CA GLN A 51 -0.50 4.71 -6.11
C GLN A 51 0.68 4.22 -5.26
N LEU A 52 0.86 4.79 -4.06
CA LEU A 52 1.91 4.40 -3.12
C LEU A 52 1.49 3.23 -2.20
N SER A 53 0.19 3.05 -1.97
CA SER A 53 -0.36 1.96 -1.15
C SER A 53 -0.30 0.58 -1.79
N GLN A 54 -0.01 0.49 -3.10
CA GLN A 54 0.25 -0.80 -3.72
C GLN A 54 1.63 -1.29 -3.26
N PRO A 55 1.73 -2.48 -2.62
CA PRO A 55 3.02 -3.09 -2.40
C PRO A 55 3.62 -3.31 -3.80
N ARG A 56 4.66 -2.54 -4.11
CA ARG A 56 5.56 -2.81 -5.23
C ARG A 56 6.20 -4.18 -4.99
N GLU A 57 5.51 -5.25 -5.41
CA GLU A 57 6.04 -6.60 -5.49
C GLU A 57 7.07 -6.65 -6.63
N SER A 58 8.17 -5.93 -6.47
CA SER A 58 9.30 -5.86 -7.42
C SER A 58 10.62 -6.25 -6.75
N SER A 59 10.59 -6.60 -5.46
CA SER A 59 11.79 -6.93 -4.68
C SER A 59 11.77 -8.32 -4.06
N VAL A 60 10.79 -9.17 -4.41
CA VAL A 60 10.68 -10.54 -3.89
C VAL A 60 11.07 -11.62 -4.90
N ASP A 61 11.45 -11.24 -6.12
CA ASP A 61 11.84 -12.16 -7.20
C ASP A 61 13.36 -12.48 -7.20
N ASN A 62 14.13 -11.90 -6.27
CA ASN A 62 15.60 -12.01 -6.26
C ASN A 62 16.14 -12.89 -5.10
N ALA A 63 15.35 -13.87 -4.65
CA ALA A 63 15.79 -14.85 -3.65
C ALA A 63 15.70 -16.31 -4.16
N LEU A 64 15.41 -16.50 -5.45
CA LEU A 64 15.17 -17.82 -6.05
C LEU A 64 16.24 -18.21 -7.09
N ASP A 65 17.13 -17.28 -7.45
CA ASP A 65 18.12 -17.45 -8.52
C ASP A 65 19.55 -17.44 -7.96
N GLU A 66 19.87 -18.20 -6.91
CA GLU A 66 21.28 -18.50 -6.62
C GLU A 66 21.42 -19.85 -5.89
N THR A 67 22.06 -20.80 -6.60
CA THR A 67 22.72 -22.04 -6.13
C THR A 67 21.77 -23.23 -5.81
N PHE A 68 21.70 -24.33 -6.57
CA PHE A 68 22.74 -25.04 -7.33
C PHE A 68 22.15 -25.73 -8.57
N PRO A 69 22.63 -25.47 -9.80
CA PRO A 69 22.52 -26.44 -10.87
C PRO A 69 23.42 -27.62 -10.50
N ALA A 70 22.83 -28.75 -10.09
CA ALA A 70 23.54 -30.01 -10.06
C ALA A 70 23.80 -30.46 -11.52
N SER A 71 24.74 -29.81 -12.20
CA SER A 71 25.54 -30.44 -13.25
C SER A 71 26.57 -31.29 -12.49
N ASP A 72 26.54 -32.62 -12.53
CA ASP A 72 26.73 -33.44 -13.72
C ASP A 72 26.40 -34.93 -13.43
N PRO A 73 25.86 -35.70 -14.39
CA PRO A 73 25.78 -37.15 -14.34
C PRO A 73 26.98 -37.80 -15.06
N ILE A 74 27.99 -38.29 -14.34
CA ILE A 74 28.92 -39.30 -14.89
C ILE A 74 29.17 -40.46 -13.89
N SER A 75 28.87 -41.65 -14.40
CA SER A 75 29.03 -42.98 -13.80
C SER A 75 30.48 -43.42 -13.64
N PRO A 76 30.80 -44.22 -12.61
CA PRO A 76 31.74 -45.33 -12.71
C PRO A 76 31.01 -46.68 -12.93
#